data_AF-A0A1C0ZY24-F1
#
_entry.id   AF-A0A1C0ZY24-F1
#
_cell.length_a   1.000
_cell.length_b   1.000
_cell.length_c   1.000
_cell.angle_alpha   90.00
_cell.angle_beta   90.00
_cell.angle_gamma   90.00
#
_symmetry.space_group_name_H-M   'P 1'
#
loop_
_entity.id
_entity.type
_entity.pdbx_description
1 polymer ?
#
loop_
_entity_poly.entity_id
_entity_poly.type
_entity_poly.pdbx_seq_one_letter_code
_entity_poly.pdbx_strand_id
1 'polypeptide(L)' 'MSTEASQIFKPVIPSKIAASIENLRNEGWTEDDFFNFPRYDEECPEERMLFHYFRHNRVAFAAAIINSYSVQEMQQ' A
#
# COMPACT_ATOMS: atom_id res chain seq x y z
N MET A 1 -13.73 -30.75 -5.19
CA MET A 1 -12.37 -30.21 -4.97
C MET A 1 -12.55 -28.85 -4.33
N SER A 2 -12.38 -28.78 -3.02
CA SER A 2 -12.40 -27.49 -2.32
C SER A 2 -11.06 -26.85 -2.62
N THR A 3 -11.03 -25.87 -3.53
CA THR A 3 -9.89 -24.97 -3.65
C THR A 3 -9.77 -24.27 -2.31
N GLU A 4 -8.86 -24.75 -1.46
CA GLU A 4 -8.37 -23.99 -0.31
C GLU A 4 -7.96 -22.64 -0.89
N ALA A 5 -8.74 -21.61 -0.56
CA ALA A 5 -8.34 -20.25 -0.83
C ALA A 5 -7.01 -20.08 -0.10
N SER A 6 -5.90 -20.17 -0.84
CA SER A 6 -4.58 -19.83 -0.34
C SER A 6 -4.78 -18.48 0.36
N GLN A 7 -4.58 -18.42 1.68
CA GLN A 7 -4.81 -17.21 2.45
C GLN A 7 -3.90 -16.14 1.88
N ILE A 8 -4.44 -15.32 0.97
CA ILE A 8 -3.71 -14.24 0.34
C ILE A 8 -3.30 -13.32 1.48
N PHE A 9 -1.99 -13.11 1.65
CA PHE A 9 -1.49 -12.25 2.69
C PHE A 9 -2.02 -10.83 2.47
N LYS A 10 -2.78 -10.33 3.44
CA LYS A 10 -3.36 -8.98 3.45
C LYS A 10 -2.73 -8.20 4.59
N PRO A 11 -1.87 -7.20 4.31
CA PRO A 11 -1.29 -6.38 5.35
C PRO A 11 -2.37 -5.52 6.01
N VAL A 12 -2.24 -5.31 7.31
CA VAL A 12 -3.04 -4.33 8.04
C VAL A 12 -2.26 -3.02 8.07
N ILE A 13 -2.85 -1.94 7.54
CA ILE A 13 -2.21 -0.63 7.41
C ILE A 13 -3.04 0.46 8.11
N PRO A 14 -2.41 1.52 8.64
CA PRO A 14 -3.13 2.67 9.19
C PRO A 14 -3.99 3.37 8.13
N SER A 15 -5.09 3.98 8.57
CA SER A 15 -6.00 4.74 7.69
C SER A 15 -5.30 5.82 6.87
N LYS A 16 -4.27 6.48 7.42
CA LYS A 16 -3.46 7.46 6.68
C LYS A 16 -2.70 6.84 5.50
N ILE A 17 -2.16 5.63 5.67
CA ILE A 17 -1.44 4.92 4.59
C ILE A 17 -2.43 4.49 3.51
N ALA A 18 -3.58 3.96 3.91
CA ALA A 18 -4.66 3.63 2.98
C ALA A 18 -5.09 4.85 2.16
N ALA A 19 -5.32 5.99 2.81
CA ALA A 19 -5.68 7.23 2.14
C ALA A 19 -4.64 7.66 1.10
N SER A 20 -3.34 7.54 1.40
CA SER A 20 -2.30 7.85 0.42
C SER A 20 -2.28 6.92 -0.78
N ILE A 21 -2.52 5.61 -0.58
CA ILE A 21 -2.64 4.67 -1.70
C ILE A 21 -3.82 5.06 -2.60
N GLU A 22 -4.98 5.36 -2.00
CA GLU A 22 -6.17 5.72 -2.77
C GLU A 22 -6.07 7.09 -3.45
N ASN A 23 -5.41 8.08 -2.82
CA ASN A 23 -5.13 9.38 -3.45
C ASN A 23 -4.31 9.20 -4.73
N LEU A 24 -3.22 8.45 -4.66
CA LEU A 24 -2.37 8.18 -5.84
C LEU A 24 -3.12 7.40 -6.92
N ARG A 25 -3.96 6.42 -6.53
CA ARG A 25 -4.85 5.72 -7.49
C ARG A 25 -5.83 6.66 -8.17
N ASN A 26 -6.40 7.63 -7.44
CA ASN A 26 -7.30 8.65 -8.00
C ASN A 26 -6.57 9.61 -8.95
N GLU A 27 -5.26 9.81 -8.77
CA GLU A 27 -4.40 10.55 -9.70
C GLU A 27 -4.00 9.73 -10.95
N GLY A 28 -4.40 8.46 -11.00
CA GLY A 28 -4.19 7.58 -12.15
C GLY A 28 -3.04 6.59 -12.01
N TRP A 29 -2.50 6.43 -10.80
CA TRP A 29 -1.41 5.48 -10.57
C TRP A 29 -1.84 4.03 -10.77
N THR A 30 -0.99 3.30 -11.47
CA THR A 30 -1.07 1.86 -11.67
C THR A 30 -0.13 1.12 -10.73
N GLU A 31 -0.29 -0.20 -10.63
CA GLU A 31 0.61 -1.06 -9.84
C GLU A 31 2.09 -0.86 -10.26
N ASP A 32 2.33 -0.71 -11.55
CA ASP A 32 3.67 -0.47 -12.09
C ASP A 32 4.24 0.87 -11.61
N ASP A 33 3.43 1.92 -11.46
CA ASP A 33 3.88 3.20 -10.92
C ASP A 33 4.31 3.05 -9.45
N PHE A 34 3.52 2.33 -8.64
CA PHE A 34 3.87 2.03 -7.25
C PHE A 34 5.18 1.24 -7.12
N PHE A 35 5.45 0.29 -8.03
CA PHE A 35 6.64 -0.56 -7.97
C PHE A 35 7.88 0.05 -8.62
N ASN A 36 7.71 0.82 -9.69
CA ASN A 36 8.80 1.49 -10.39
C ASN A 36 9.16 2.82 -9.73
N PHE A 37 8.49 3.18 -8.64
CA PHE A 37 8.71 4.47 -8.02
C PHE A 37 10.16 4.65 -7.56
N PRO A 38 10.94 5.52 -8.23
CA PRO A 38 12.37 5.56 -8.08
C PRO A 38 12.72 6.62 -7.04
N ARG A 39 12.71 6.23 -5.76
CA ARG A 39 13.19 7.05 -4.63
C ARG A 39 12.16 8.08 -4.16
N TYR A 40 12.08 8.16 -2.84
CA TYR A 40 11.57 9.28 -2.05
C TYR A 40 11.47 10.59 -2.85
N ASP A 41 10.25 10.93 -3.26
CA ASP A 41 9.89 12.27 -3.73
C ASP A 41 9.53 13.12 -2.50
N GLU A 42 10.25 14.22 -2.29
CA GLU A 42 9.97 15.13 -1.18
C GLU A 42 8.76 16.02 -1.44
N GLU A 43 8.38 16.17 -2.71
CA GLU A 43 7.31 17.07 -3.17
C GLU A 43 5.94 16.38 -3.15
N CYS A 44 5.90 15.04 -3.13
CA CYS A 44 4.67 14.25 -2.98
C CYS A 44 4.49 13.70 -1.55
N PRO A 45 3.59 14.28 -0.74
CA PRO A 45 3.37 13.85 0.65
C PRO A 45 2.94 12.40 0.79
N GLU A 46 2.12 11.91 -0.14
CA GLU A 46 1.57 10.56 -0.21
C GLU A 46 2.69 9.54 -0.41
N GLU A 47 3.50 9.72 -1.45
CA GLU A 47 4.62 8.84 -1.75
C GLU A 47 5.64 8.81 -0.62
N ARG A 48 5.95 9.97 -0.04
CA ARG A 48 6.82 10.07 1.13
C ARG A 48 6.30 9.22 2.28
N MET A 49 5.00 9.28 2.54
CA MET A 49 4.38 8.53 3.62
C MET A 49 4.42 7.02 3.35
N LEU A 50 4.14 6.59 2.11
CA LEU A 50 4.28 5.18 1.71
C LEU A 50 5.73 4.69 1.81
N PHE A 51 6.68 5.48 1.32
CA PHE A 51 8.10 5.17 1.37
C PHE A 51 8.57 4.94 2.81
N HIS A 52 8.28 5.87 3.72
CA HIS A 52 8.71 5.74 5.11
C HIS A 52 8.03 4.59 5.84
N TYR A 53 6.74 4.36 5.60
CA TYR A 53 6.00 3.28 6.24
C TYR A 53 6.50 1.90 5.80
N PHE A 54 6.71 1.71 4.50
CA PHE A 54 7.10 0.42 3.92
C PHE A 54 8.61 0.23 3.70
N ARG A 55 9.47 1.19 4.10
CA ARG A 55 10.92 1.15 3.82
C ARG A 55 11.62 -0.17 4.18
N HIS A 56 11.14 -0.82 5.24
CA HIS A 56 11.69 -2.09 5.77
C HIS A 56 10.82 -3.31 5.49
N ASN A 57 9.66 -3.13 4.83
CA ASN A 57 8.73 -4.21 4.54
C ASN A 57 8.10 -4.07 3.14
N ARG A 58 8.95 -4.24 2.12
CA ARG A 58 8.54 -4.21 0.72
C ARG A 58 7.57 -5.33 0.34
N VAL A 59 7.60 -6.46 1.06
CA VAL A 59 6.65 -7.56 0.85
C VAL A 59 5.24 -7.12 1.23
N ALA A 60 5.08 -6.45 2.38
CA ALA A 60 3.79 -5.88 2.77
C ALA A 60 3.34 -4.78 1.83
N PHE A 61 4.25 -3.95 1.31
CA PHE A 61 3.91 -2.98 0.28
C PHE A 61 3.34 -3.64 -0.96
N ALA A 62 4.07 -4.62 -1.51
CA ALA A 62 3.62 -5.34 -2.70
C ALA A 62 2.27 -6.02 -2.49
N ALA A 63 2.06 -6.63 -1.32
CA ALA A 63 0.79 -7.24 -0.97
C ALA A 63 -0.36 -6.22 -0.84
N ALA A 64 -0.09 -5.03 -0.30
CA ALA A 64 -1.07 -3.96 -0.21
C ALA A 64 -1.48 -3.44 -1.59
N ILE A 65 -0.52 -3.31 -2.52
CA ILE A 65 -0.75 -2.79 -3.86
C ILE A 65 -1.44 -3.81 -4.78
N ILE A 66 -0.95 -5.06 -4.83
CA ILE A 66 -1.43 -6.10 -5.76
C ILE A 66 -2.70 -6.79 -5.26
N ASN A 67 -2.72 -7.18 -3.98
CA ASN A 67 -3.77 -8.06 -3.48
C ASN A 67 -4.93 -7.27 -2.89
N SER A 68 -4.68 -6.64 -1.75
CA SER A 68 -5.56 -5.75 -0.97
C SER A 68 -4.94 -5.59 0.42
N TYR A 69 -5.38 -4.59 1.17
CA TYR A 69 -5.02 -4.39 2.56
C TYR A 69 -6.27 -4.32 3.45
N SER A 70 -6.07 -4.40 4.77
CA SER A 70 -7.09 -4.08 5.76
C SER A 70 -6.70 -2.79 6.48
N VAL A 71 -7.67 -1.96 6.82
CA VAL A 71 -7.42 -0.68 7.49
C VAL A 71 -7.55 -0.88 9.00
N GLN A 72 -6.51 -0.47 9.74
CA GLN A 72 -6.61 -0.33 11.18
C GLN A 72 -7.31 0.99 11.49
N GLU A 73 -8.57 0.93 11.91
CA GLU A 73 -9.24 2.09 12.49
C GLU A 73 -8.66 2.33 13.89
N MET A 74 -8.02 3.48 14.07
CA MET A 74 -7.72 3.95 15.43
C MET A 74 -9.05 4.34 16.08
N GLN A 75 -9.51 3.52 17.02
CA GLN A 75 -10.55 3.95 17.97
C GLN A 75 -10.02 5.21 18.69
N GLN A 76 -10.67 6.34 18.44
CA GLN A 76 -10.46 7.59 19.18
C GLN A 76 -11.03 7.49 20.58
#